data_AF-A0A2M4C3V9-F1
#
_entry.id   AF-A0A2M4C3V9-F1
#
_cell.length_a   1.000
_cell.length_b   1.000
_cell.length_c   1.000
_cell.angle_alpha   90.00
_cell.angle_beta   90.00
_cell.angle_gamma   90.00
#
_symmetry.space_group_name_H-M   'P 1'
#
loop_
_entity.id
_entity.type
_entity.pdbx_description
1 polymer ?
#
loop_
_entity_poly.entity_id
_entity_poly.type
_entity_poly.pdbx_seq_one_letter_code
_entity_poly.pdbx_strand_id
1 'polypeptide(L)'
;PPKKDTKGSAKQPQKTQKKKEGGSGGKAKKKKWSKGKVRDKLNNQVLFDKATYDKLYKEVPAYKLITPSVVSERLKIRGSLAKRGLRELCQKGLIKQVVHHHAQVIYTRTTKGDDPVA
;
A
#
# COMPACT_ATOMS: atom_id res chain seq x y z
N PRO A 1 -50.33 19.69 -28.92
CA PRO A 1 -50.78 19.91 -27.51
C PRO A 1 -52.25 20.40 -27.49
N PRO A 2 -53.16 19.94 -26.60
CA PRO A 2 -53.03 19.24 -25.32
C PRO A 2 -53.94 17.96 -25.16
N LYS A 3 -53.99 17.44 -23.93
CA LYS A 3 -54.46 16.13 -23.38
C LYS A 3 -56.03 16.04 -23.28
N LYS A 4 -56.77 14.93 -23.01
CA LYS A 4 -56.58 13.76 -22.10
C LYS A 4 -57.81 12.80 -22.14
N ASP A 5 -57.61 11.54 -21.68
CA ASP A 5 -58.57 10.53 -21.11
C ASP A 5 -59.52 9.76 -22.07
N THR A 6 -59.67 8.42 -22.06
CA THR A 6 -60.20 7.59 -20.96
C THR A 6 -60.13 6.07 -21.29
N LYS A 7 -60.08 5.23 -20.24
CA LYS A 7 -60.71 3.88 -20.07
C LYS A 7 -59.76 2.66 -19.96
N GLY A 8 -59.70 2.12 -18.74
CA GLY A 8 -59.01 0.87 -18.40
C GLY A 8 -59.90 -0.38 -18.42
N SER A 9 -59.25 -1.54 -18.32
CA SER A 9 -59.74 -2.89 -17.93
C SER A 9 -58.49 -3.80 -17.84
N ALA A 10 -57.93 -4.12 -16.67
CA ALA A 10 -58.25 -5.17 -15.69
C ALA A 10 -57.89 -6.63 -16.07
N LYS A 11 -56.91 -7.21 -15.33
CA LYS A 11 -56.65 -8.65 -14.97
C LYS A 11 -56.37 -9.68 -16.11
N GLN A 12 -55.53 -10.72 -16.02
CA GLN A 12 -54.39 -11.22 -15.21
C GLN A 12 -53.85 -12.51 -15.95
N PRO A 13 -52.94 -13.38 -15.43
CA PRO A 13 -51.70 -13.84 -16.08
C PRO A 13 -51.72 -15.29 -16.65
N GLN A 14 -50.82 -15.64 -17.59
CA GLN A 14 -50.54 -17.05 -17.93
C GLN A 14 -49.04 -17.36 -18.14
N LYS A 15 -48.48 -18.07 -17.14
CA LYS A 15 -47.42 -19.11 -17.19
C LYS A 15 -47.79 -20.11 -18.33
N THR A 16 -46.94 -20.71 -19.17
CA THR A 16 -45.61 -21.34 -19.03
C THR A 16 -45.18 -21.77 -20.45
N GLN A 17 -43.88 -21.79 -20.76
CA GLN A 17 -43.15 -22.86 -21.47
C GLN A 17 -41.99 -22.32 -22.30
N LYS A 18 -40.77 -22.71 -21.90
CA LYS A 18 -39.88 -23.62 -22.64
C LYS A 18 -38.42 -23.23 -22.37
N LYS A 19 -37.69 -24.15 -21.75
CA LYS A 19 -36.23 -24.14 -21.65
C LYS A 19 -35.63 -23.83 -23.02
N LYS A 20 -34.81 -22.78 -23.08
CA LYS A 20 -33.64 -22.77 -23.95
C LYS A 20 -32.43 -22.67 -23.05
N GLU A 21 -31.71 -23.77 -23.00
CA GLU A 21 -30.28 -23.77 -22.70
C GLU A 21 -29.58 -22.76 -23.61
N GLY A 22 -28.53 -22.12 -23.07
CA GLY A 22 -27.70 -21.18 -23.82
C GLY A 22 -27.98 -19.73 -23.46
N GLY A 23 -27.46 -19.31 -22.30
CA GLY A 23 -27.42 -17.91 -21.88
C GLY A 23 -26.08 -17.58 -21.24
N SER A 24 -25.02 -17.58 -22.06
CA SER A 24 -23.77 -16.88 -21.74
C SER A 24 -24.12 -15.44 -21.37
N GLY A 25 -23.93 -15.05 -20.10
CA GLY A 25 -24.55 -13.83 -19.59
C GLY A 25 -23.96 -13.32 -18.29
N GLY A 26 -22.74 -12.79 -18.36
CA GLY A 26 -22.29 -11.69 -17.51
C GLY A 26 -21.96 -12.05 -16.06
N LYS A 27 -20.68 -11.91 -15.70
CA LYS A 27 -20.24 -11.64 -14.32
C LYS A 27 -20.94 -10.35 -13.85
N ALA A 28 -22.18 -10.46 -13.40
CA ALA A 28 -22.92 -9.40 -12.76
C ALA A 28 -22.08 -8.95 -11.56
N LYS A 29 -21.55 -7.75 -11.65
CA LYS A 29 -20.73 -7.09 -10.63
C LYS A 29 -21.59 -6.93 -9.39
N LYS A 30 -21.61 -7.96 -8.53
CA LYS A 30 -22.35 -8.00 -7.26
C LYS A 30 -22.02 -6.71 -6.52
N LYS A 31 -23.03 -5.89 -6.27
CA LYS A 31 -22.89 -4.55 -5.69
C LYS A 31 -22.10 -4.69 -4.38
N LYS A 32 -20.87 -4.14 -4.38
CA LYS A 32 -19.98 -4.17 -3.22
C LYS A 32 -20.53 -3.17 -2.20
N TRP A 33 -21.43 -3.63 -1.33
CA TRP A 33 -21.98 -2.83 -0.24
C TRP A 33 -20.93 -2.71 0.87
N SER A 34 -19.93 -1.88 0.62
CA SER A 34 -19.04 -1.39 1.66
C SER A 34 -18.72 0.06 1.33
N LYS A 35 -19.50 1.00 1.88
CA LYS A 35 -19.09 2.40 1.97
C LYS A 35 -18.08 2.50 3.12
N GLY A 36 -16.91 1.91 2.88
CA GLY A 36 -15.83 1.82 3.87
C GLY A 36 -15.11 3.16 4.00
N LYS A 37 -14.70 3.48 5.23
CA LYS A 37 -13.82 4.60 5.55
C LYS A 37 -12.50 4.41 4.77
N VAL A 38 -12.32 5.17 3.71
CA VAL A 38 -11.09 5.14 2.90
C VAL A 38 -10.05 5.94 3.66
N ARG A 39 -8.92 5.31 4.00
CA ARG A 39 -7.77 6.04 4.53
C ARG A 39 -7.11 6.79 3.38
N ASP A 40 -6.85 8.07 3.58
CA ASP A 40 -6.19 8.89 2.57
C ASP A 40 -4.85 8.30 2.15
N LYS A 41 -4.56 8.44 0.86
CA LYS A 41 -3.33 7.92 0.27
C LYS A 41 -2.14 8.69 0.81
N LEU A 42 -1.22 7.97 1.44
CA LEU A 42 0.07 8.54 1.83
C LEU A 42 0.92 8.80 0.59
N ASN A 43 1.35 10.05 0.43
CA ASN A 43 2.22 10.47 -0.66
C ASN A 43 3.68 10.35 -0.23
N ASN A 44 4.21 9.13 -0.29
CA ASN A 44 5.63 8.88 -0.04
C ASN A 44 6.45 9.25 -1.28
N GLN A 45 7.57 9.95 -1.06
CA GLN A 45 8.50 10.32 -2.12
C GLN A 45 9.11 9.08 -2.78
N VAL A 46 9.19 9.12 -4.11
CA VAL A 46 9.70 8.03 -4.96
C VAL A 46 11.14 8.27 -5.43
N LEU A 47 11.68 9.45 -5.17
CA LEU A 47 13.07 9.83 -5.41
C LEU A 47 13.67 10.39 -4.13
N PHE A 48 15.00 10.34 -4.02
CA PHE A 48 15.72 11.04 -2.97
C PHE A 48 15.99 12.48 -3.40
N ASP A 49 15.45 13.43 -2.64
CA ASP A 49 15.86 14.82 -2.72
C ASP A 49 17.12 15.03 -1.87
N LYS A 50 17.94 16.02 -2.21
CA LYS A 50 19.15 16.36 -1.46
C LYS A 50 18.88 16.52 0.05
N ALA A 51 17.81 17.23 0.41
CA ALA A 51 17.43 17.44 1.80
C ALA A 51 17.06 16.13 2.52
N THR A 52 16.38 15.20 1.85
CA THR A 52 16.01 13.90 2.44
C THR A 52 17.21 12.98 2.57
N TYR A 53 18.14 13.04 1.62
CA TYR A 53 19.40 12.30 1.66
C TYR A 53 20.25 12.78 2.84
N ASP A 54 20.45 14.09 2.98
CA ASP A 54 21.22 14.66 4.09
C ASP A 54 20.60 14.31 5.46
N LYS A 55 19.26 14.25 5.56
CA LYS A 55 18.55 13.78 6.77
C LYS A 55 18.77 12.30 7.05
N LEU A 56 18.74 11.45 6.02
CA LEU A 56 18.99 10.01 6.17
C LEU A 56 20.35 9.75 6.85
N TYR A 57 21.41 10.45 6.41
CA TYR A 57 22.75 10.25 6.97
C TYR A 57 22.89 10.73 8.42
N LYS A 58 22.16 11.78 8.81
CA LYS A 58 22.25 12.33 10.16
C LYS A 58 21.33 11.62 11.15
N GLU A 59 20.09 11.35 10.75
CA GLU A 59 19.07 10.86 11.67
C GLU A 59 19.09 9.34 11.83
N VAL A 60 19.35 8.58 10.76
CA VAL A 60 19.27 7.11 10.81
C VAL A 60 20.27 6.51 11.81
N PRO A 61 21.54 6.95 11.88
CA PRO A 61 22.48 6.42 12.87
C PRO A 61 22.13 6.78 14.32
N ALA A 62 21.30 7.79 14.56
CA ALA A 62 20.90 8.18 15.92
C ALA A 62 19.84 7.22 16.51
N TYR A 63 19.08 6.52 15.66
CA TYR A 63 17.99 5.67 16.12
C TYR A 63 18.50 4.37 16.76
N LYS A 64 17.83 3.94 17.85
CA LYS A 64 18.15 2.66 18.50
C LYS A 64 17.75 1.47 17.63
N LEU A 65 16.55 1.50 17.05
CA LEU A 65 16.01 0.47 16.16
C LEU A 65 15.87 1.04 14.75
N ILE A 66 16.52 0.40 13.78
CA ILE A 66 16.52 0.83 12.39
C ILE A 66 15.90 -0.27 11.53
N THR A 67 14.73 0.02 10.96
CA THR A 67 14.04 -0.89 10.02
C THR A 67 13.52 -0.10 8.82
N PRO A 68 13.29 -0.74 7.66
CA PRO A 68 12.75 -0.06 6.48
C PRO A 68 11.42 0.66 6.75
N SER A 69 10.58 0.10 7.62
CA SER A 69 9.29 0.69 8.01
C SER A 69 9.46 2.00 8.78
N VAL A 70 10.34 2.02 9.79
CA VAL A 70 10.60 3.23 10.61
C VAL A 70 11.17 4.36 9.74
N VAL A 71 12.08 4.03 8.82
CA VAL A 71 12.66 5.00 7.89
C VAL A 71 11.58 5.57 6.96
N SER A 72 10.70 4.72 6.42
CA SER A 72 9.61 5.17 5.53
C SER A 72 8.59 6.07 6.24
N GLU A 73 8.35 5.84 7.53
CA GLU A 73 7.40 6.62 8.32
C GLU A 73 7.93 8.03 8.64
N ARG A 74 9.21 8.14 8.99
CA ARG A 74 9.85 9.41 9.40
C ARG A 74 10.23 10.28 8.21
N LEU A 75 10.96 9.72 7.25
CA LEU A 75 11.47 10.47 6.09
C LEU A 75 10.44 10.62 4.96
N LYS A 76 9.27 9.97 5.09
CA LYS A 76 8.21 9.96 4.06
C LYS A 76 8.72 9.50 2.69
N ILE A 77 9.69 8.59 2.68
CA ILE A 77 10.22 7.96 1.46
C ILE A 77 9.61 6.57 1.27
N ARG A 78 9.60 6.09 0.03
CA ARG A 78 9.11 4.74 -0.26
C ARG A 78 9.99 3.67 0.37
N GLY A 79 9.38 2.57 0.83
CA GLY A 79 10.10 1.46 1.48
C GLY A 79 11.20 0.82 0.62
N SER A 80 11.07 0.86 -0.70
CA SER A 80 12.13 0.42 -1.62
C SER A 80 13.39 1.27 -1.51
N LEU A 81 13.24 2.60 -1.44
CA LEU A 81 14.33 3.54 -1.24
C LEU A 81 14.94 3.38 0.15
N ALA A 82 14.12 3.23 1.18
CA ALA A 82 14.59 2.98 2.54
C ALA A 82 15.48 1.71 2.60
N LYS A 83 15.05 0.61 1.96
CA LYS A 83 15.86 -0.63 1.86
C LYS A 83 17.18 -0.43 1.13
N ARG A 84 17.25 0.49 0.15
CA ARG A 84 18.50 0.78 -0.57
C ARG A 84 19.41 1.68 0.26
N GLY A 85 18.88 2.75 0.86
CA GLY A 85 19.62 3.66 1.71
C GLY A 85 20.22 2.96 2.94
N LEU A 86 19.48 2.04 3.56
CA LEU A 86 20.00 1.25 4.68
C LEU A 86 21.16 0.31 4.25
N ARG A 87 21.11 -0.25 3.04
CA ARG A 87 22.24 -1.03 2.52
C ARG A 87 23.48 -0.16 2.30
N GLU A 88 23.32 1.05 1.75
CA GLU A 88 24.44 2.00 1.61
C GLU A 88 25.02 2.43 2.96
N LEU A 89 24.16 2.74 3.94
CA LEU A 89 24.62 3.11 5.28
C LEU A 89 25.36 1.96 5.98
N CYS A 90 24.91 0.73 5.77
CA CYS A 90 25.58 -0.47 6.28
C CYS A 90 26.94 -0.68 5.60
N GLN A 91 27.02 -0.52 4.28
CA GLN A 91 28.29 -0.60 3.53
C GLN A 91 29.29 0.46 3.96
N LYS A 92 28.82 1.65 4.34
CA LYS A 92 29.65 2.75 4.87
C LYS A 92 30.00 2.58 6.35
N GLY A 93 29.52 1.54 7.04
CA GLY A 93 29.81 1.28 8.44
C GLY A 93 29.10 2.20 9.45
N LEU A 94 28.11 2.99 9.02
CA LEU A 94 27.37 3.91 9.90
C LEU A 94 26.33 3.18 10.77
N ILE A 95 25.87 2.02 10.31
CA ILE A 95 24.88 1.19 10.98
C ILE A 95 25.31 -0.28 10.90
N LYS A 96 24.98 -1.06 11.94
CA LYS A 96 25.29 -2.49 12.01
C LYS A 96 24.05 -3.31 11.67
N GLN A 97 24.22 -4.31 10.83
CA GLN A 97 23.16 -5.28 10.56
C GLN A 97 23.09 -6.30 11.70
N VAL A 98 21.89 -6.53 12.24
CA VAL A 98 21.68 -7.51 13.32
C VAL A 98 21.06 -8.79 12.77
N VAL A 99 19.99 -8.67 11.98
CA VAL A 99 19.27 -9.81 11.41
C VAL A 99 18.99 -9.59 9.93
N HIS A 100 19.31 -10.59 9.12
CA HIS A 100 18.88 -10.69 7.73
C HIS A 100 17.84 -11.81 7.58
N HIS A 101 16.60 -11.44 7.27
CA HIS A 101 15.56 -12.39 6.90
C HIS A 101 14.81 -11.88 5.67
N HIS A 102 14.26 -12.78 4.85
CA HIS A 102 13.57 -12.41 3.61
C HIS A 102 12.38 -11.46 3.86
N ALA A 103 11.70 -11.62 5.01
CA ALA A 103 10.57 -10.78 5.39
C ALA A 103 10.99 -9.46 6.06
N GLN A 104 12.08 -9.47 6.84
CA GLN A 104 12.49 -8.33 7.66
C GLN A 104 14.00 -8.22 7.77
N VAL A 105 14.50 -6.99 7.60
CA VAL A 105 15.90 -6.65 7.81
C VAL A 105 15.97 -5.64 8.93
N ILE A 106 16.80 -5.93 9.94
CA ILE A 106 16.94 -5.13 11.15
C ILE A 106 18.37 -4.64 11.26
N TYR A 107 18.51 -3.33 11.46
CA TYR A 107 19.77 -2.65 11.71
C TYR A 107 19.71 -1.96 13.08
N THR A 108 20.87 -1.69 13.64
CA THR A 108 21.06 -0.89 14.84
C THR A 108 22.15 0.15 14.60
N ARG A 109 22.15 1.21 15.41
CA ARG A 109 23.26 2.18 15.43
C ARG A 109 24.59 1.48 15.72
N THR A 110 25.67 2.03 15.18
CA THR A 110 27.03 1.64 15.59
C THR A 110 27.32 2.14 17.00
N THR A 111 27.86 1.28 17.86
CA THR A 111 28.36 1.64 19.19
C THR A 111 29.87 1.67 19.15
N LYS A 112 30.50 2.67 19.77
CA LYS A 112 31.96 2.90 19.79
C LYS A 112 32.83 1.73 20.36
N GLY A 113 32.22 0.59 20.70
CA GLY A 113 32.92 -0.61 21.17
C GLY A 113 32.71 -1.84 20.29
N ASP A 114 32.08 -1.69 19.13
CA ASP A 114 31.89 -2.75 18.14
C ASP A 114 32.62 -2.36 16.85
N ASP A 115 33.95 -2.37 16.93
CA ASP A 115 34.81 -2.44 15.75
C ASP A 115 34.48 -3.73 14.96
N PRO A 116 34.61 -3.70 13.63
CA PRO A 116 34.18 -4.81 12.78
C PRO A 116 35.06 -6.04 13.03
N VAL A 117 34.46 -7.12 13.50
CA VAL A 117 34.99 -8.46 13.20
C VAL A 117 34.76 -8.65 11.70
N ALA A 118 35.87 -8.63 10.97
CA ALA A 118 36.13 -9.05 9.59
C ALA A 118 34.93 -9.48 8.72
#